data_AF-A0A388KHX2-F1
#
_entry.id   AF-A0A388KHX2-F1
#
_cell.length_a   1.000
_cell.length_b   1.000
_cell.length_c   1.000
_cell.angle_alpha   90.00
_cell.angle_beta   90.00
_cell.angle_gamma   90.00
#
_symmetry.space_group_name_H-M   'P 1'
#
loop_
_entity.id
_entity.type
_entity.pdbx_description
1 polymer ?
#
loop_
_entity_poly.entity_id
_entity_poly.type
_entity_poly.pdbx_seq_one_letter_code
_entity_poly.pdbx_strand_id
1 'polypeptide(L)'
;MARLLCGGSGASQSYAAALTGRDLSSSSSGASTSSCLRGCTATSRAAMRCSPVWIVENVSRTVCTAGSCLESRTPRRVGGAASRHQVWRSGHLVRPQFVLQHRPVLATVAVVETGMSSSSSSAIRPPFPEERVTLGHARTEEELLYAIRVESERQRIPPRSMAHIERFWNYYKSAVMSSGRERALEEAVRVMGQVFERIFMQFENPYIFDSHHLSIREPYDYYRFGQEYLRPLIDFENSYVGNCAILDEIESYIKQGHNVVLLSNHQTEADPGLMALLLEKSHPFLAENLTYVAGDRVVQDPFCKPFSMGRNLLCVYSKKHINDDPATAVMKTSANRRTLKVMASLFAQGGQLVWIAPSGGRDRPNEKGAWFPAPFDAASVETMRRLAEQDPGKLGKGKQKPPGHLYPLALLCYSIMPPPRKVEKELGEERVIGYHGIGMSVGSELNFKDIAIKAGLDVADRAAARELFSQAAYDATKLQYNALMEAVVGGQGCAASTPYSVLEQPFFGTRSSVGEDSLLPTTASLGDSEHAKL
;
A
#
# COMPACT_ATOMS: atom_id res chain seq x y z
N MET A 1 30.32 45.76 40.57
CA MET A 1 29.83 45.90 41.96
C MET A 1 28.81 44.78 42.24
N ALA A 2 28.42 44.60 43.50
CA ALA A 2 27.49 43.63 44.12
C ALA A 2 26.28 43.10 43.30
N ARG A 3 25.64 41.95 43.62
CA ARG A 3 25.93 40.74 44.44
C ARG A 3 24.75 39.73 44.31
N LEU A 4 25.00 38.42 44.07
CA LEU A 4 24.23 37.21 44.54
C LEU A 4 22.70 37.12 44.19
N LEU A 5 21.96 35.98 44.15
CA LEU A 5 22.23 34.51 44.14
C LEU A 5 20.97 33.72 43.62
N CYS A 6 21.18 32.44 43.25
CA CYS A 6 20.30 31.24 43.30
C CYS A 6 18.80 31.19 42.91
N GLY A 7 18.45 30.13 42.14
CA GLY A 7 17.20 29.34 42.25
C GLY A 7 16.04 29.74 41.32
N GLY A 8 15.16 28.83 40.85
CA GLY A 8 15.16 27.35 40.95
C GLY A 8 13.73 26.76 40.83
N SER A 9 13.55 25.68 40.03
CA SER A 9 12.24 25.06 39.66
C SER A 9 11.31 25.97 38.81
N GLY A 10 10.30 25.49 38.07
CA GLY A 10 9.88 24.11 37.77
C GLY A 10 8.46 24.03 37.15
N ALA A 11 8.11 22.89 36.55
CA ALA A 11 6.77 22.42 36.17
C ALA A 11 5.89 23.22 35.16
N SER A 12 5.81 22.66 33.94
CA SER A 12 4.59 22.38 33.14
C SER A 12 3.30 23.23 33.30
N GLN A 13 2.75 23.71 32.17
CA GLN A 13 1.32 24.06 32.05
C GLN A 13 0.60 23.13 31.07
N SER A 14 -0.32 22.32 31.59
CA SER A 14 -1.36 21.61 30.84
C SER A 14 -2.63 22.46 30.77
N TYR A 15 -3.28 22.56 29.60
CA TYR A 15 -4.57 23.26 29.45
C TYR A 15 -5.70 22.31 29.05
N ALA A 16 -6.67 22.16 29.95
CA ALA A 16 -7.95 21.51 29.67
C ALA A 16 -9.07 22.16 30.52
N ALA A 17 -9.94 22.92 29.85
CA ALA A 17 -11.27 23.34 30.32
C ALA A 17 -12.12 23.60 29.06
N ALA A 18 -13.29 23.01 28.83
CA ALA A 18 -14.46 22.79 29.69
C ALA A 18 -15.26 24.07 29.96
N LEU A 19 -16.37 24.26 29.24
CA LEU A 19 -17.40 25.26 29.52
C LEU A 19 -18.81 24.66 29.35
N THR A 20 -19.46 24.45 30.48
CA THR A 20 -20.92 24.51 30.66
C THR A 20 -21.16 25.52 31.79
N GLY A 21 -22.24 26.29 31.86
CA GLY A 21 -23.43 26.46 31.02
C GLY A 21 -24.27 27.60 31.61
N ARG A 22 -25.60 27.53 31.54
CA ARG A 22 -26.59 28.45 32.18
C ARG A 22 -26.71 29.86 31.55
N ASP A 23 -27.87 30.52 31.56
CA ASP A 23 -29.24 30.09 31.89
C ASP A 23 -30.33 31.03 31.32
N LEU A 24 -31.56 30.52 31.15
CA LEU A 24 -32.86 31.24 31.20
C LEU A 24 -33.15 32.32 30.12
N SER A 25 -34.39 32.61 29.70
CA SER A 25 -35.73 32.06 29.98
C SER A 25 -36.80 32.58 28.98
N SER A 26 -37.94 31.87 28.86
CA SER A 26 -39.27 32.37 28.36
C SER A 26 -39.38 32.90 26.91
N SER A 27 -40.53 32.81 26.20
CA SER A 27 -41.82 32.12 26.40
C SER A 27 -42.67 32.22 25.11
N SER A 28 -43.68 31.33 24.94
CA SER A 28 -44.92 31.51 24.10
C SER A 28 -44.74 31.74 22.57
N SER A 29 -45.70 31.49 21.67
CA SER A 29 -46.96 30.70 21.64
C SER A 29 -47.54 30.68 20.21
N GLY A 30 -48.36 29.68 19.86
CA GLY A 30 -49.13 29.63 18.60
C GLY A 30 -48.31 29.07 17.41
N ALA A 31 -48.77 28.17 16.52
CA ALA A 31 -50.07 27.61 16.13
C ALA A 31 -50.77 28.22 14.89
N SER A 32 -50.86 27.37 13.85
CA SER A 32 -51.92 27.29 12.82
C SER A 32 -51.88 28.19 11.57
N THR A 33 -52.55 27.67 10.53
CA THR A 33 -52.85 28.21 9.18
C THR A 33 -51.65 28.41 8.23
N SER A 34 -51.58 27.96 6.96
CA SER A 34 -52.43 27.24 5.97
C SER A 34 -52.86 28.06 4.76
N SER A 35 -52.90 27.41 3.58
CA SER A 35 -53.49 27.87 2.31
C SER A 35 -52.67 28.93 1.54
N CYS A 36 -52.78 29.14 0.21
CA CYS A 36 -53.19 28.28 -0.92
C CYS A 36 -52.91 29.01 -2.26
N LEU A 37 -53.32 28.41 -3.40
CA LEU A 37 -53.39 28.97 -4.77
C LEU A 37 -52.04 28.92 -5.53
N ARG A 38 -51.93 28.21 -6.68
CA ARG A 38 -52.49 28.44 -8.04
C ARG A 38 -51.92 29.72 -8.69
N GLY A 39 -51.39 29.73 -9.93
CA GLY A 39 -51.15 28.65 -10.91
C GLY A 39 -51.20 29.18 -12.36
N CYS A 40 -50.61 28.45 -13.34
CA CYS A 40 -50.64 28.75 -14.80
C CYS A 40 -49.87 30.04 -15.23
N THR A 41 -49.37 30.24 -16.47
CA THR A 41 -49.18 29.37 -17.67
C THR A 41 -48.13 29.96 -18.65
N ALA A 42 -47.40 29.07 -19.35
CA ALA A 42 -46.96 29.12 -20.76
C ALA A 42 -46.12 30.29 -21.38
N THR A 43 -45.15 29.88 -22.22
CA THR A 43 -44.65 30.54 -23.48
C THR A 43 -43.95 31.93 -23.41
N SER A 44 -42.89 32.27 -24.17
CA SER A 44 -42.25 31.62 -25.33
C SER A 44 -40.79 32.10 -25.61
N ARG A 45 -40.18 31.48 -26.63
CA ARG A 45 -38.87 31.73 -27.30
C ARG A 45 -38.31 33.16 -27.30
N ALA A 46 -36.99 33.24 -27.16
CA ALA A 46 -36.12 34.10 -27.99
C ALA A 46 -34.81 33.33 -28.31
N ALA A 47 -34.12 33.67 -29.40
CA ALA A 47 -32.87 33.03 -29.81
C ALA A 47 -31.95 34.02 -30.53
N MET A 48 -30.64 33.85 -30.40
CA MET A 48 -29.66 34.50 -31.28
C MET A 48 -28.44 33.60 -31.52
N ARG A 49 -27.83 33.74 -32.70
CA ARG A 49 -26.65 33.02 -33.16
C ARG A 49 -25.44 33.94 -33.13
N CYS A 50 -24.23 33.37 -33.07
CA CYS A 50 -23.11 33.88 -33.87
C CYS A 50 -22.12 32.76 -34.21
N SER A 51 -21.45 32.89 -35.36
CA SER A 51 -20.37 32.03 -35.86
C SER A 51 -19.40 32.90 -36.66
N PRO A 52 -18.16 32.43 -36.91
CA PRO A 52 -17.45 32.79 -38.14
C PRO A 52 -16.89 31.58 -38.93
N VAL A 53 -16.50 31.83 -40.20
CA VAL A 53 -16.07 30.89 -41.27
C VAL A 53 -15.24 31.71 -42.30
N TRP A 54 -14.34 31.20 -43.17
CA TRP A 54 -13.98 29.81 -43.54
C TRP A 54 -12.54 29.47 -43.06
N ILE A 55 -11.52 28.94 -43.78
CA ILE A 55 -11.16 28.57 -45.18
C ILE A 55 -10.34 27.25 -45.03
N VAL A 56 -10.46 26.12 -45.75
CA VAL A 56 -10.68 25.73 -47.17
C VAL A 56 -9.44 25.79 -48.08
N GLU A 57 -8.77 24.65 -48.26
CA GLU A 57 -8.25 24.24 -49.58
C GLU A 57 -8.10 22.71 -49.71
N ASN A 58 -8.00 22.18 -50.94
CA ASN A 58 -7.92 20.74 -51.25
C ASN A 58 -6.45 20.28 -51.37
N VAL A 59 -6.10 18.99 -51.33
CA VAL A 59 -5.97 18.05 -52.48
C VAL A 59 -5.32 16.76 -51.90
N SER A 60 -5.59 15.51 -52.28
CA SER A 60 -6.37 14.90 -53.38
C SER A 60 -7.09 13.60 -52.92
N ARG A 61 -7.48 12.73 -53.86
CA ARG A 61 -7.76 11.29 -53.67
C ARG A 61 -6.88 10.44 -54.60
N THR A 62 -6.59 9.20 -54.19
CA THR A 62 -6.38 8.08 -55.14
C THR A 62 -7.10 6.85 -54.60
N VAL A 63 -7.84 6.15 -55.46
CA VAL A 63 -8.53 4.88 -55.18
C VAL A 63 -8.15 3.89 -56.27
N CYS A 64 -7.80 2.66 -55.89
CA CYS A 64 -7.67 1.53 -56.81
C CYS A 64 -8.41 0.31 -56.26
N THR A 65 -9.10 -0.42 -57.14
CA THR A 65 -9.92 -1.61 -56.85
C THR A 65 -9.83 -2.60 -58.02
N ALA A 66 -10.24 -3.86 -57.78
CA ALA A 66 -10.10 -5.05 -58.65
C ALA A 66 -8.68 -5.66 -58.71
N GLY A 67 -8.47 -6.97 -58.85
CA GLY A 67 -9.37 -8.11 -58.58
C GLY A 67 -9.88 -8.90 -59.80
N SER A 68 -9.23 -10.02 -60.15
CA SER A 68 -9.83 -11.13 -60.92
C SER A 68 -8.96 -12.43 -60.98
N CYS A 69 -9.58 -13.55 -60.55
CA CYS A 69 -9.64 -14.89 -61.18
C CYS A 69 -8.41 -15.81 -61.46
N LEU A 70 -8.78 -17.09 -61.65
CA LEU A 70 -8.03 -18.33 -62.02
C LEU A 70 -7.00 -18.84 -60.97
N GLU A 71 -7.14 -20.04 -60.40
CA GLU A 71 -7.36 -21.43 -60.89
C GLU A 71 -6.06 -22.21 -61.22
N SER A 72 -5.79 -23.24 -60.43
CA SER A 72 -5.21 -24.53 -60.88
C SER A 72 -5.41 -25.61 -59.79
N ARG A 73 -5.21 -26.89 -60.13
CA ARG A 73 -5.75 -28.04 -59.38
C ARG A 73 -4.68 -28.92 -58.71
N THR A 74 -5.04 -29.45 -57.52
CA THR A 74 -4.85 -30.82 -56.95
C THR A 74 -3.83 -31.81 -57.60
N PRO A 75 -3.24 -32.80 -56.86
CA PRO A 75 -3.87 -33.51 -55.73
C PRO A 75 -2.99 -34.03 -54.55
N ARG A 76 -3.72 -34.61 -53.59
CA ARG A 76 -3.35 -35.45 -52.44
C ARG A 76 -2.06 -36.30 -52.54
N ARG A 77 -1.47 -36.58 -51.37
CA ARG A 77 -1.00 -37.94 -51.02
C ARG A 77 -1.48 -38.34 -49.62
N VAL A 78 -1.49 -39.65 -49.34
CA VAL A 78 -2.13 -40.28 -48.16
C VAL A 78 -1.11 -41.12 -47.39
N GLY A 79 -1.24 -41.17 -46.07
CA GLY A 79 -0.49 -42.04 -45.15
C GLY A 79 -0.23 -41.33 -43.81
N GLY A 80 -0.30 -42.00 -42.66
CA GLY A 80 -0.70 -43.38 -42.38
C GLY A 80 -0.83 -43.58 -40.86
N ALA A 81 -1.62 -44.57 -40.42
CA ALA A 81 -1.86 -44.80 -39.00
C ALA A 81 -0.70 -45.56 -38.33
N ALA A 82 -0.38 -45.20 -37.08
CA ALA A 82 0.49 -45.99 -36.20
C ALA A 82 0.01 -45.88 -34.74
N SER A 83 -0.59 -46.95 -34.23
CA SER A 83 -0.89 -47.08 -32.79
C SER A 83 0.35 -47.52 -32.02
N ARG A 84 0.52 -47.02 -30.79
CA ARG A 84 1.34 -47.67 -29.76
C ARG A 84 0.65 -47.61 -28.40
N HIS A 85 0.25 -48.75 -27.88
CA HIS A 85 0.03 -48.92 -26.45
C HIS A 85 1.36 -48.82 -25.70
N GLN A 86 1.35 -48.24 -24.50
CA GLN A 86 2.39 -48.55 -23.51
C GLN A 86 1.84 -48.54 -22.08
N VAL A 87 1.53 -49.76 -21.62
CA VAL A 87 1.68 -50.29 -20.25
C VAL A 87 1.69 -49.29 -19.09
N TRP A 88 0.65 -49.34 -18.25
CA TRP A 88 0.70 -48.85 -16.87
C TRP A 88 1.74 -49.62 -16.06
N ARG A 89 2.55 -48.90 -15.25
CA ARG A 89 3.18 -49.45 -14.04
C ARG A 89 3.07 -48.45 -12.90
N SER A 90 2.67 -48.96 -11.74
CA SER A 90 2.61 -48.23 -10.47
C SER A 90 4.01 -47.90 -9.93
N GLY A 91 4.19 -46.69 -9.39
CA GLY A 91 5.39 -46.24 -8.69
C GLY A 91 5.01 -45.35 -7.50
N HIS A 92 5.81 -45.37 -6.44
CA HIS A 92 5.46 -44.73 -5.16
C HIS A 92 5.50 -43.20 -5.22
N LEU A 93 4.56 -42.56 -4.51
CA LEU A 93 4.45 -41.11 -4.42
C LEU A 93 5.43 -40.56 -3.35
N VAL A 94 6.59 -40.09 -3.78
CA VAL A 94 7.54 -39.35 -2.92
C VAL A 94 7.22 -37.85 -2.99
N ARG A 95 7.18 -37.18 -1.84
CA ARG A 95 6.94 -35.72 -1.74
C ARG A 95 8.14 -34.92 -2.30
N PRO A 96 7.93 -33.99 -3.24
CA PRO A 96 8.93 -32.96 -3.56
C PRO A 96 8.67 -31.68 -2.73
N GLN A 97 9.65 -31.26 -1.93
CA GLN A 97 9.71 -29.87 -1.45
C GLN A 97 10.26 -29.01 -2.60
N PHE A 98 9.50 -28.01 -3.06
CA PHE A 98 9.99 -27.06 -4.04
C PHE A 98 10.64 -25.86 -3.36
N VAL A 99 11.97 -25.78 -3.45
CA VAL A 99 12.76 -24.59 -3.08
C VAL A 99 13.28 -23.96 -4.37
N LEU A 100 12.74 -22.80 -4.74
CA LEU A 100 13.12 -22.08 -5.96
C LEU A 100 14.37 -21.20 -5.71
N GLN A 101 15.56 -21.77 -5.90
CA GLN A 101 16.81 -21.00 -6.00
C GLN A 101 17.15 -20.67 -7.45
N HIS A 102 16.95 -19.41 -7.85
CA HIS A 102 17.48 -18.89 -9.11
C HIS A 102 18.89 -18.32 -8.92
N ARG A 103 19.90 -18.96 -9.54
CA ARG A 103 21.23 -18.36 -9.71
C ARG A 103 21.25 -17.47 -10.96
N PRO A 104 21.76 -16.23 -10.89
CA PRO A 104 22.05 -15.44 -12.09
C PRO A 104 23.28 -15.99 -12.81
N VAL A 105 23.26 -15.97 -14.15
CA VAL A 105 24.42 -16.27 -14.99
C VAL A 105 25.13 -14.96 -15.33
N LEU A 106 26.38 -14.81 -14.91
CA LEU A 106 27.24 -13.69 -15.29
C LEU A 106 27.71 -13.86 -16.74
N ALA A 107 27.30 -12.93 -17.61
CA ALA A 107 27.82 -12.82 -18.97
C ALA A 107 28.92 -11.76 -19.01
N THR A 108 30.18 -12.18 -19.05
CA THR A 108 31.33 -11.29 -19.23
C THR A 108 31.43 -10.79 -20.67
N VAL A 109 31.23 -9.49 -20.87
CA VAL A 109 31.56 -8.80 -22.12
C VAL A 109 32.87 -8.05 -21.90
N ALA A 110 33.95 -8.52 -22.53
CA ALA A 110 35.22 -7.81 -22.55
C ALA A 110 35.17 -6.71 -23.63
N VAL A 111 35.33 -5.46 -23.23
CA VAL A 111 35.57 -4.34 -24.14
C VAL A 111 37.06 -3.96 -24.01
N VAL A 112 37.75 -3.93 -25.14
CA VAL A 112 39.15 -3.50 -25.22
C VAL A 112 39.16 -2.05 -25.69
N GLU A 113 39.63 -1.14 -24.84
CA GLU A 113 39.94 0.23 -25.25
C GLU A 113 41.43 0.52 -25.07
N THR A 114 42.00 1.20 -26.06
CA THR A 114 43.43 1.51 -26.16
C THR A 114 43.75 2.79 -25.40
N GLY A 115 44.75 2.74 -24.52
CA GLY A 115 45.13 3.90 -23.71
C GLY A 115 45.78 5.04 -24.50
N MET A 116 45.49 6.28 -24.10
CA MET A 116 46.34 7.45 -24.33
C MET A 116 46.56 8.18 -22.99
N SER A 117 47.79 8.59 -22.72
CA SER A 117 48.18 9.22 -21.46
C SER A 117 48.12 10.75 -21.52
N SER A 118 47.52 11.37 -20.50
CA SER A 118 47.83 12.75 -20.10
C SER A 118 47.76 12.87 -18.58
N SER A 119 48.63 13.70 -18.01
CA SER A 119 48.83 13.84 -16.56
C SER A 119 48.66 15.29 -16.12
N SER A 120 48.07 15.50 -14.94
CA SER A 120 48.26 16.73 -14.14
C SER A 120 47.62 16.66 -12.75
N SER A 121 48.17 17.46 -11.82
CA SER A 121 47.66 17.77 -10.47
C SER A 121 47.33 16.61 -9.52
N SER A 122 48.29 16.27 -8.65
CA SER A 122 48.05 15.55 -7.41
C SER A 122 47.44 16.47 -6.35
N ALA A 123 46.12 16.42 -6.16
CA ALA A 123 45.45 17.04 -5.01
C ALA A 123 45.49 16.09 -3.80
N ILE A 124 46.28 16.42 -2.78
CA ILE A 124 46.36 15.63 -1.54
C ILE A 124 45.02 15.74 -0.80
N ARG A 125 44.25 14.65 -0.75
CA ARG A 125 43.08 14.55 0.13
C ARG A 125 43.53 14.30 1.58
N PRO A 126 42.96 14.99 2.58
CA PRO A 126 43.25 14.72 3.97
C PRO A 126 42.68 13.35 4.40
N PRO A 127 43.33 12.64 5.34
CA PRO A 127 42.94 11.28 5.75
C PRO A 127 41.77 11.29 6.75
N PHE A 128 40.58 11.61 6.26
CA PHE A 128 39.35 11.20 6.94
C PHE A 128 39.15 9.69 6.69
N PRO A 129 38.79 8.88 7.72
CA PRO A 129 38.39 7.49 7.49
C PRO A 129 37.22 7.45 6.51
N GLU A 130 37.40 6.76 5.37
CA GLU A 130 36.37 6.69 4.32
C GLU A 130 35.09 5.97 4.79
N GLU A 131 35.24 5.15 5.83
CA GLU A 131 34.16 4.42 6.49
C GLU A 131 33.06 5.36 6.99
N ARG A 132 31.80 4.94 6.81
CA ARG A 132 30.61 5.68 7.29
C ARG A 132 30.60 5.71 8.81
N VAL A 133 30.18 6.83 9.41
CA VAL A 133 29.69 6.78 10.79
C VAL A 133 28.46 5.89 10.79
N THR A 134 28.51 4.76 11.49
CA THR A 134 27.43 3.76 11.49
C THR A 134 26.26 4.27 12.34
N LEU A 135 25.29 4.95 11.71
CA LEU A 135 24.17 5.56 12.42
C LEU A 135 23.34 4.50 13.18
N GLY A 136 23.26 3.26 12.69
CA GLY A 136 22.64 2.14 13.43
C GLY A 136 23.35 1.73 14.74
N HIS A 137 24.57 2.22 14.98
CA HIS A 137 25.30 2.02 16.24
C HIS A 137 25.04 3.11 17.29
N ALA A 138 24.34 4.20 16.97
CA ALA A 138 23.96 5.20 17.96
C ALA A 138 23.08 4.60 19.08
N ARG A 139 23.30 5.07 20.31
CA ARG A 139 22.57 4.68 21.54
C ARG A 139 21.97 5.89 22.26
N THR A 140 22.53 7.08 22.06
CA THR A 140 22.01 8.36 22.58
C THR A 140 21.50 9.27 21.46
N GLU A 141 20.67 10.27 21.80
CA GLU A 141 20.23 11.28 20.82
C GLU A 141 21.43 12.16 20.38
N GLU A 142 22.35 12.43 21.29
CA GLU A 142 23.59 13.16 21.06
C GLU A 142 24.48 12.49 20.01
N GLU A 143 24.68 11.17 20.11
CA GLU A 143 25.40 10.36 19.11
C GLU A 143 24.71 10.38 17.75
N LEU A 144 23.38 10.20 17.71
CA LEU A 144 22.62 10.16 16.47
C LEU A 144 22.70 11.51 15.74
N LEU A 145 22.45 12.62 16.47
CA LEU A 145 22.55 13.97 15.92
C LEU A 145 23.99 14.36 15.54
N TYR A 146 25.00 13.84 16.24
CA TYR A 146 26.41 14.00 15.86
C TYR A 146 26.73 13.26 14.55
N ALA A 147 26.33 12.00 14.41
CA ALA A 147 26.53 11.21 13.21
C ALA A 147 25.85 11.84 11.98
N ILE A 148 24.62 12.35 12.15
CA ILE A 148 23.87 13.09 11.12
C ILE A 148 24.63 14.35 10.67
N ARG A 149 25.21 15.13 11.60
CA ARG A 149 26.04 16.29 11.25
C ARG A 149 27.30 15.91 10.50
N VAL A 150 28.03 14.89 10.95
CA VAL A 150 29.29 14.43 10.32
C VAL A 150 29.05 13.96 8.88
N GLU A 151 28.00 13.17 8.61
CA GLU A 151 27.70 12.73 7.23
C GLU A 151 27.15 13.87 6.34
N SER A 152 26.60 14.94 6.93
CA SER A 152 26.27 16.19 6.23
C SER A 152 27.52 17.02 5.88
N GLU A 153 28.47 17.15 6.81
CA GLU A 153 29.75 17.83 6.59
C GLU A 153 30.59 17.11 5.51
N ARG A 154 30.47 15.78 5.45
CA ARG A 154 31.01 14.90 4.39
C ARG A 154 30.27 15.04 3.04
N GLN A 155 29.25 15.89 2.94
CA GLN A 155 28.42 16.13 1.73
C GLN A 155 27.71 14.88 1.16
N ARG A 156 27.58 13.81 1.93
CA ARG A 156 26.82 12.59 1.55
C ARG A 156 25.31 12.80 1.63
N ILE A 157 24.89 13.85 2.33
CA ILE A 157 23.51 14.31 2.41
C ILE A 157 23.40 15.62 1.62
N PRO A 158 22.43 15.78 0.69
CA PRO A 158 22.18 17.08 0.06
C PRO A 158 21.79 18.13 1.12
N PRO A 159 22.40 19.33 1.18
CA PRO A 159 22.16 20.28 2.26
C PRO A 159 20.67 20.65 2.47
N ARG A 160 19.88 20.71 1.38
CA ARG A 160 18.41 20.93 1.45
C ARG A 160 17.65 19.85 2.24
N SER A 161 18.19 18.64 2.34
CA SER A 161 17.57 17.51 3.02
C SER A 161 17.76 17.53 4.54
N MET A 162 18.70 18.32 5.07
CA MET A 162 19.01 18.37 6.50
C MET A 162 17.82 18.81 7.35
N ALA A 163 17.14 19.88 6.94
CA ALA A 163 15.94 20.35 7.61
C ALA A 163 14.80 19.30 7.58
N HIS A 164 14.81 18.36 6.62
CA HIS A 164 13.81 17.28 6.54
C HIS A 164 14.20 16.10 7.44
N ILE A 165 15.50 15.79 7.56
CA ILE A 165 16.05 14.81 8.51
C ILE A 165 15.77 15.24 9.95
N GLU A 166 16.02 16.51 10.29
CA GLU A 166 15.77 17.06 11.63
C GLU A 166 14.27 17.05 11.99
N ARG A 167 13.38 17.43 11.07
CA ARG A 167 11.93 17.39 11.33
C ARG A 167 11.42 15.95 11.41
N PHE A 168 11.88 15.05 10.55
CA PHE A 168 11.54 13.62 10.60
C PHE A 168 12.00 12.98 11.92
N TRP A 169 13.23 13.26 12.39
CA TRP A 169 13.69 12.84 13.72
C TRP A 169 12.77 13.33 14.83
N ASN A 170 12.45 14.63 14.85
CA ASN A 170 11.63 15.22 15.90
C ASN A 170 10.18 14.69 15.90
N TYR A 171 9.54 14.50 14.74
CA TYR A 171 8.21 13.90 14.65
C TYR A 171 8.23 12.44 15.10
N TYR A 172 9.18 11.63 14.62
CA TYR A 172 9.27 10.21 15.02
C TYR A 172 9.56 10.04 16.52
N LYS A 173 10.54 10.80 17.06
CA LYS A 173 10.84 10.83 18.49
C LYS A 173 9.60 11.21 19.31
N SER A 174 8.88 12.25 18.91
CA SER A 174 7.68 12.71 19.62
C SER A 174 6.57 11.65 19.63
N ALA A 175 6.32 11.00 18.49
CA ALA A 175 5.33 9.94 18.38
C ALA A 175 5.69 8.74 19.26
N VAL A 176 6.91 8.21 19.15
CA VAL A 176 7.35 7.06 19.96
C VAL A 176 7.34 7.40 21.46
N MET A 177 7.75 8.61 21.85
CA MET A 177 7.65 9.07 23.25
C MET A 177 6.20 9.20 23.74
N SER A 178 5.26 9.65 22.89
CA SER A 178 3.84 9.73 23.24
C SER A 178 3.15 8.37 23.46
N SER A 179 3.78 7.27 23.06
CA SER A 179 3.28 5.91 23.36
C SER A 179 3.44 5.49 24.82
N GLY A 180 4.11 6.27 25.66
CA GLY A 180 4.27 6.03 27.10
C GLY A 180 5.14 4.80 27.47
N ARG A 181 5.65 4.05 26.49
CA ARG A 181 6.44 2.83 26.71
C ARG A 181 7.80 3.14 27.34
N GLU A 182 8.24 2.23 28.20
CA GLU A 182 9.57 2.31 28.81
C GLU A 182 10.66 2.33 27.72
N ARG A 183 11.73 3.11 27.94
CA ARG A 183 12.88 3.23 27.01
C ARG A 183 12.52 3.70 25.58
N ALA A 184 11.37 4.34 25.40
CA ALA A 184 10.90 4.89 24.12
C ALA A 184 11.96 5.75 23.37
N LEU A 185 12.76 6.55 24.08
CA LEU A 185 13.84 7.34 23.47
C LEU A 185 14.95 6.45 22.88
N GLU A 186 15.37 5.41 23.60
CA GLU A 186 16.39 4.46 23.13
C GLU A 186 15.90 3.67 21.92
N GLU A 187 14.63 3.24 21.92
CA GLU A 187 14.01 2.63 20.74
C GLU A 187 13.99 3.61 19.56
N ALA A 188 13.60 4.87 19.80
CA ALA A 188 13.57 5.89 18.75
C ALA A 188 14.97 6.11 18.13
N VAL A 189 16.01 6.24 18.95
CA VAL A 189 17.40 6.36 18.49
C VAL A 189 17.84 5.13 17.68
N ARG A 190 17.63 3.92 18.23
CA ARG A 190 18.00 2.64 17.58
C ARG A 190 17.34 2.45 16.21
N VAL A 191 16.07 2.83 16.10
CA VAL A 191 15.32 2.73 14.84
C VAL A 191 15.77 3.82 13.86
N MET A 192 15.79 5.09 14.28
CA MET A 192 16.09 6.19 13.36
C MET A 192 17.55 6.22 12.90
N GLY A 193 18.48 5.71 13.70
CA GLY A 193 19.86 5.44 13.26
C GLY A 193 19.91 4.51 12.05
N GLN A 194 19.15 3.41 12.06
CA GLN A 194 19.03 2.51 10.90
C GLN A 194 18.29 3.18 9.73
N VAL A 195 17.19 3.89 10.00
CA VAL A 195 16.41 4.58 8.96
C VAL A 195 17.26 5.59 8.20
N PHE A 196 17.98 6.47 8.91
CA PHE A 196 18.86 7.45 8.27
C PHE A 196 20.04 6.80 7.55
N GLU A 197 20.65 5.74 8.09
CA GLU A 197 21.70 4.99 7.36
C GLU A 197 21.22 4.48 5.99
N ARG A 198 20.01 3.87 5.95
CA ARG A 198 19.43 3.34 4.71
C ARG A 198 18.97 4.45 3.76
N ILE A 199 18.44 5.57 4.27
CA ILE A 199 18.09 6.75 3.46
C ILE A 199 19.36 7.38 2.85
N PHE A 200 20.46 7.48 3.60
CA PHE A 200 21.70 8.07 3.08
C PHE A 200 22.33 7.20 1.98
N MET A 201 22.14 5.86 2.01
CA MET A 201 22.48 5.00 0.88
C MET A 201 21.69 5.35 -0.40
N GLN A 202 20.45 5.86 -0.28
CA GLN A 202 19.63 6.25 -1.43
C GLN A 202 19.97 7.62 -2.02
N PHE A 203 20.78 8.46 -1.35
CA PHE A 203 21.38 9.66 -1.94
C PHE A 203 22.65 9.33 -2.73
N GLU A 204 23.49 8.40 -2.24
CA GLU A 204 24.73 7.98 -2.89
C GLU A 204 24.51 6.99 -4.05
N ASN A 205 23.70 5.95 -3.82
CA ASN A 205 23.43 4.88 -4.79
C ASN A 205 21.91 4.58 -4.82
N PRO A 206 21.12 5.37 -5.57
CA PRO A 206 19.67 5.27 -5.54
C PRO A 206 19.19 3.96 -6.19
N TYR A 207 18.53 3.08 -5.43
CA TYR A 207 17.95 1.84 -5.95
C TYR A 207 16.95 2.09 -7.08
N ILE A 208 16.95 1.26 -8.12
CA ILE A 208 16.05 1.38 -9.28
C ILE A 208 15.04 0.23 -9.24
N PHE A 209 13.75 0.58 -9.16
CA PHE A 209 12.67 -0.39 -9.10
C PHE A 209 12.27 -0.88 -10.49
N ASP A 210 12.13 -2.20 -10.62
CA ASP A 210 11.54 -2.84 -11.79
C ASP A 210 10.02 -2.67 -11.87
N SER A 211 9.43 -2.99 -13.03
CA SER A 211 7.96 -3.03 -13.22
C SER A 211 7.24 -3.97 -12.25
N HIS A 212 7.92 -5.05 -11.83
CA HIS A 212 7.52 -5.90 -10.73
C HIS A 212 8.74 -6.10 -9.84
N HIS A 213 8.65 -5.61 -8.62
CA HIS A 213 9.72 -5.62 -7.62
C HIS A 213 9.34 -6.60 -6.51
N LEU A 214 10.30 -7.41 -6.04
CA LEU A 214 10.11 -8.35 -4.94
C LEU A 214 10.82 -7.83 -3.69
N SER A 215 10.23 -8.07 -2.52
CA SER A 215 10.78 -7.61 -1.24
C SER A 215 12.22 -8.09 -1.03
N ILE A 216 13.13 -7.15 -0.77
CA ILE A 216 14.54 -7.47 -0.53
C ILE A 216 14.69 -7.94 0.91
N ARG A 217 14.95 -9.24 1.08
CA ARG A 217 15.13 -9.90 2.39
C ARG A 217 16.60 -10.09 2.77
N GLU A 218 17.50 -10.11 1.79
CA GLU A 218 18.93 -10.42 1.94
C GLU A 218 19.77 -9.51 1.01
N PRO A 219 21.01 -9.12 1.38
CA PRO A 219 21.72 -9.37 2.64
C PRO A 219 21.28 -8.42 3.78
N TYR A 220 20.21 -7.66 3.59
CA TYR A 220 19.56 -6.85 4.60
C TYR A 220 18.05 -6.94 4.42
N ASP A 221 17.33 -7.30 5.48
CA ASP A 221 15.88 -7.50 5.42
C ASP A 221 15.15 -6.14 5.48
N TYR A 222 14.90 -5.56 4.30
CA TYR A 222 14.15 -4.31 4.16
C TYR A 222 12.67 -4.46 4.56
N TYR A 223 12.08 -5.67 4.49
CA TYR A 223 10.73 -5.92 4.99
C TYR A 223 10.73 -5.77 6.51
N ARG A 224 11.61 -6.49 7.21
CA ARG A 224 11.74 -6.44 8.67
C ARG A 224 12.12 -5.04 9.16
N PHE A 225 13.03 -4.36 8.48
CA PHE A 225 13.35 -2.95 8.72
C PHE A 225 12.10 -2.06 8.69
N GLY A 226 11.22 -2.24 7.69
CA GLY A 226 9.94 -1.53 7.62
C GLY A 226 8.96 -1.90 8.74
N GLN A 227 8.93 -3.16 9.19
CA GLN A 227 8.13 -3.57 10.36
C GLN A 227 8.66 -2.96 11.66
N GLU A 228 9.98 -2.96 11.89
CA GLU A 228 10.61 -2.38 13.08
C GLU A 228 10.50 -0.86 13.14
N TYR A 229 10.42 -0.17 11.99
CA TYR A 229 10.16 1.26 11.93
C TYR A 229 8.71 1.65 12.27
N LEU A 230 7.72 0.85 11.85
CA LEU A 230 6.31 1.22 12.03
C LEU A 230 5.69 0.69 13.34
N ARG A 231 6.18 -0.43 13.88
CA ARG A 231 5.63 -1.01 15.13
C ARG A 231 5.61 -0.02 16.31
N PRO A 232 6.64 0.82 16.54
CA PRO A 232 6.63 1.81 17.64
C PRO A 232 5.58 2.93 17.53
N LEU A 233 4.87 3.02 16.40
CA LEU A 233 3.85 4.02 16.12
C LEU A 233 2.41 3.49 16.30
N ILE A 234 2.23 2.18 16.38
CA ILE A 234 0.90 1.56 16.48
C ILE A 234 0.50 1.37 17.94
N ASP A 235 -0.64 1.93 18.32
CA ASP A 235 -1.38 1.50 19.50
C ASP A 235 -2.18 0.24 19.15
N PHE A 236 -1.64 -0.94 19.49
CA PHE A 236 -2.33 -2.20 19.24
C PHE A 236 -3.58 -2.38 20.12
N GLU A 237 -3.62 -1.78 21.32
CA GLU A 237 -4.79 -1.88 22.21
C GLU A 237 -6.01 -1.15 21.65
N ASN A 238 -5.78 -0.07 20.88
CA ASN A 238 -6.81 0.66 20.13
C ASN A 238 -6.80 0.36 18.61
N SER A 239 -6.22 -0.75 18.17
CA SER A 239 -6.26 -1.22 16.78
C SER A 239 -7.25 -2.36 16.56
N TYR A 240 -7.72 -2.55 15.32
CA TYR A 240 -8.72 -3.59 14.98
C TYR A 240 -8.53 -4.18 13.57
N VAL A 241 -8.82 -5.47 13.43
CA VAL A 241 -8.93 -6.18 12.15
C VAL A 241 -10.37 -6.66 11.97
N GLY A 242 -11.01 -6.29 10.86
CA GLY A 242 -12.40 -6.67 10.58
C GLY A 242 -12.53 -7.81 9.58
N ASN A 243 -13.36 -8.80 9.93
CA ASN A 243 -13.68 -10.01 9.19
C ASN A 243 -12.49 -10.96 8.96
N CYS A 244 -11.84 -11.45 10.03
CA CYS A 244 -10.72 -12.41 9.90
C CYS A 244 -11.08 -13.64 9.07
N ALA A 245 -12.30 -14.18 9.20
CA ALA A 245 -12.74 -15.33 8.42
C ALA A 245 -12.76 -15.13 6.89
N ILE A 246 -12.82 -13.89 6.40
CA ILE A 246 -12.69 -13.57 4.96
C ILE A 246 -11.21 -13.55 4.54
N LEU A 247 -10.30 -13.22 5.46
CA LEU A 247 -8.85 -13.31 5.23
C LEU A 247 -8.39 -14.79 5.16
N ASP A 248 -8.98 -15.68 5.97
CA ASP A 248 -8.82 -17.14 5.85
C ASP A 248 -9.27 -17.64 4.45
N GLU A 249 -10.43 -17.18 3.96
CA GLU A 249 -10.95 -17.50 2.62
C GLU A 249 -9.99 -17.01 1.51
N ILE A 250 -9.53 -15.77 1.60
CA ILE A 250 -8.56 -15.18 0.68
C ILE A 250 -7.25 -15.97 0.67
N GLU A 251 -6.71 -16.34 1.83
CA GLU A 251 -5.49 -17.15 1.92
C GLU A 251 -5.70 -18.56 1.34
N SER A 252 -6.89 -19.15 1.53
CA SER A 252 -7.29 -20.42 0.92
C SER A 252 -7.34 -20.34 -0.61
N TYR A 253 -7.90 -19.27 -1.20
CA TYR A 253 -7.92 -19.10 -2.66
C TYR A 253 -6.52 -18.90 -3.25
N ILE A 254 -5.63 -18.15 -2.60
CA ILE A 254 -4.23 -18.03 -3.05
C ILE A 254 -3.51 -19.38 -2.99
N LYS A 255 -3.73 -20.18 -1.93
CA LYS A 255 -3.20 -21.56 -1.82
C LYS A 255 -3.74 -22.50 -2.90
N GLN A 256 -4.95 -22.26 -3.41
CA GLN A 256 -5.54 -22.96 -4.57
C GLN A 256 -5.01 -22.45 -5.92
N GLY A 257 -4.11 -21.46 -5.94
CA GLY A 257 -3.56 -20.86 -7.15
C GLY A 257 -4.49 -19.86 -7.84
N HIS A 258 -5.59 -19.45 -7.21
CA HIS A 258 -6.44 -18.37 -7.72
C HIS A 258 -5.74 -17.02 -7.56
N ASN A 259 -6.29 -15.97 -8.17
CA ASN A 259 -5.85 -14.59 -7.97
C ASN A 259 -6.84 -13.85 -7.07
N VAL A 260 -6.37 -12.95 -6.22
CA VAL A 260 -7.19 -12.08 -5.38
C VAL A 260 -6.76 -10.63 -5.54
N VAL A 261 -7.73 -9.73 -5.76
CA VAL A 261 -7.52 -8.27 -5.80
C VAL A 261 -8.23 -7.61 -4.62
N LEU A 262 -7.49 -6.84 -3.83
CA LEU A 262 -8.01 -5.99 -2.77
C LEU A 262 -8.18 -4.56 -3.32
N LEU A 263 -9.43 -4.13 -3.49
CA LEU A 263 -9.81 -2.79 -3.93
C LEU A 263 -9.95 -1.89 -2.69
N SER A 264 -8.97 -1.02 -2.46
CA SER A 264 -8.78 -0.34 -1.17
C SER A 264 -8.92 1.18 -1.26
N ASN A 265 -9.22 1.84 -0.14
CA ASN A 265 -8.75 3.22 0.08
C ASN A 265 -7.26 3.21 0.46
N HIS A 266 -6.66 4.38 0.65
CA HIS A 266 -5.23 4.54 0.91
C HIS A 266 -5.04 5.81 1.72
N GLN A 267 -4.28 5.79 2.81
CA GLN A 267 -4.20 6.92 3.73
C GLN A 267 -2.77 7.41 3.92
N THR A 268 -1.81 6.52 4.11
CA THR A 268 -0.41 6.86 4.40
C THR A 268 0.55 6.18 3.43
N GLU A 269 1.79 6.65 3.31
CA GLU A 269 2.83 5.92 2.55
C GLU A 269 3.32 4.66 3.30
N ALA A 270 2.92 4.52 4.57
CA ALA A 270 3.20 3.37 5.42
C ALA A 270 2.16 2.24 5.31
N ASP A 271 1.04 2.41 4.60
CA ASP A 271 -0.07 1.46 4.52
C ASP A 271 0.36 -0.01 4.29
N PRO A 272 1.33 -0.33 3.39
CA PRO A 272 1.85 -1.70 3.21
C PRO A 272 2.45 -2.33 4.47
N GLY A 273 3.10 -1.54 5.33
CA GLY A 273 3.68 -2.02 6.57
C GLY A 273 2.68 -2.04 7.73
N LEU A 274 1.73 -1.10 7.74
CA LEU A 274 0.65 -1.07 8.74
C LEU A 274 -0.30 -2.26 8.56
N MET A 275 -0.69 -2.59 7.33
CA MET A 275 -1.41 -3.85 7.02
C MET A 275 -0.61 -5.08 7.45
N ALA A 276 0.68 -5.15 7.09
CA ALA A 276 1.52 -6.28 7.47
C ALA A 276 1.65 -6.45 9.01
N LEU A 277 1.72 -5.34 9.77
CA LEU A 277 1.77 -5.36 11.24
C LEU A 277 0.43 -5.78 11.89
N LEU A 278 -0.71 -5.52 11.27
CA LEU A 278 -2.02 -6.03 11.72
C LEU A 278 -2.20 -7.53 11.42
N LEU A 279 -1.61 -8.02 10.33
CA LEU A 279 -1.76 -9.41 9.87
C LEU A 279 -0.68 -10.38 10.39
N GLU A 280 0.46 -9.92 10.89
CA GLU A 280 1.64 -10.77 11.18
C GLU A 280 1.42 -11.94 12.17
N LYS A 281 0.34 -11.93 12.96
CA LYS A 281 0.04 -12.99 13.95
C LYS A 281 -0.95 -14.02 13.44
N SER A 282 -2.02 -13.58 12.77
CA SER A 282 -3.08 -14.45 12.25
C SER A 282 -2.86 -14.89 10.80
N HIS A 283 -2.39 -13.97 9.94
CA HIS A 283 -2.23 -14.18 8.51
C HIS A 283 -0.82 -13.78 8.03
N PRO A 284 0.27 -14.36 8.57
CA PRO A 284 1.63 -14.00 8.21
C PRO A 284 1.95 -14.22 6.72
N PHE A 285 1.31 -15.20 6.08
CA PHE A 285 1.46 -15.40 4.64
C PHE A 285 0.88 -14.22 3.85
N LEU A 286 -0.32 -13.72 4.17
CA LEU A 286 -0.85 -12.49 3.56
C LEU A 286 0.04 -11.27 3.84
N ALA A 287 0.55 -11.13 5.08
CA ALA A 287 1.41 -10.02 5.50
C ALA A 287 2.71 -9.91 4.66
N GLU A 288 3.33 -11.05 4.33
CA GLU A 288 4.60 -11.10 3.58
C GLU A 288 4.43 -11.18 2.05
N ASN A 289 3.30 -11.70 1.53
CA ASN A 289 3.11 -11.98 0.10
C ASN A 289 2.19 -10.99 -0.64
N LEU A 290 1.49 -10.09 0.08
CA LEU A 290 0.69 -9.03 -0.56
C LEU A 290 1.56 -8.15 -1.48
N THR A 291 1.09 -7.95 -2.71
CA THR A 291 1.79 -7.16 -3.74
C THR A 291 1.06 -5.86 -4.01
N TYR A 292 1.74 -4.72 -3.84
CA TYR A 292 1.11 -3.40 -3.84
C TYR A 292 1.29 -2.69 -5.18
N VAL A 293 0.20 -2.27 -5.82
CA VAL A 293 0.24 -1.37 -6.99
C VAL A 293 0.65 0.03 -6.49
N ALA A 294 1.92 0.39 -6.70
CA ALA A 294 2.57 1.51 -6.03
C ALA A 294 2.91 2.67 -6.98
N GLY A 295 2.69 3.89 -6.47
CA GLY A 295 2.93 5.14 -7.18
C GLY A 295 4.40 5.54 -7.27
N ASP A 296 4.69 6.47 -8.17
CA ASP A 296 6.04 6.93 -8.50
C ASP A 296 6.79 7.64 -7.36
N ARG A 297 6.08 8.32 -6.44
CA ARG A 297 6.71 9.02 -5.30
C ARG A 297 7.48 8.08 -4.37
N VAL A 298 6.85 6.98 -3.93
CA VAL A 298 7.45 6.06 -2.94
C VAL A 298 8.62 5.24 -3.48
N VAL A 299 8.78 5.17 -4.81
CA VAL A 299 9.93 4.52 -5.50
C VAL A 299 11.01 5.51 -5.96
N GLN A 300 10.75 6.82 -5.90
CA GLN A 300 11.70 7.88 -6.27
C GLN A 300 12.25 8.68 -5.09
N ASP A 301 11.45 8.96 -4.06
CA ASP A 301 11.86 9.74 -2.89
C ASP A 301 12.84 8.95 -2.00
N PRO A 302 14.11 9.40 -1.81
CA PRO A 302 15.10 8.72 -0.99
C PRO A 302 14.64 8.44 0.45
N PHE A 303 13.71 9.21 1.01
CA PHE A 303 13.14 8.98 2.34
C PHE A 303 12.18 7.79 2.39
N CYS A 304 11.53 7.42 1.28
CA CYS A 304 10.57 6.31 1.22
C CYS A 304 11.13 5.04 0.59
N LYS A 305 12.12 5.17 -0.31
CA LYS A 305 12.71 4.03 -1.04
C LYS A 305 13.16 2.85 -0.16
N PRO A 306 13.79 3.03 1.01
CA PRO A 306 14.15 1.91 1.89
C PRO A 306 12.95 1.08 2.34
N PHE A 307 11.81 1.72 2.62
CA PHE A 307 10.58 1.02 3.01
C PHE A 307 9.93 0.31 1.81
N SER A 308 9.96 0.95 0.64
CA SER A 308 9.49 0.38 -0.63
C SER A 308 10.31 -0.85 -1.08
N MET A 309 11.63 -0.84 -0.86
CA MET A 309 12.52 -1.98 -1.13
C MET A 309 12.09 -3.24 -0.36
N GLY A 310 11.48 -3.06 0.81
CA GLY A 310 10.98 -4.13 1.68
C GLY A 310 9.59 -4.69 1.34
N ARG A 311 8.97 -4.32 0.22
CA ARG A 311 7.63 -4.79 -0.18
C ARG A 311 7.65 -5.41 -1.58
N ASN A 312 6.66 -6.22 -1.89
CA ASN A 312 6.44 -6.69 -3.26
C ASN A 312 5.61 -5.61 -3.98
N LEU A 313 6.09 -5.04 -5.08
CA LEU A 313 5.48 -3.86 -5.72
C LEU A 313 5.21 -4.09 -7.21
N LEU A 314 4.12 -3.51 -7.70
CA LEU A 314 3.82 -3.32 -9.12
C LEU A 314 3.90 -1.83 -9.43
N CYS A 315 5.06 -1.40 -9.94
CA CYS A 315 5.44 0.00 -10.02
C CYS A 315 4.73 0.71 -11.19
N VAL A 316 3.94 1.74 -10.88
CA VAL A 316 3.17 2.53 -11.85
C VAL A 316 3.24 4.03 -11.55
N TYR A 317 3.27 4.84 -12.60
CA TYR A 317 3.04 6.28 -12.51
C TYR A 317 1.55 6.57 -12.35
N SER A 318 1.17 7.35 -11.34
CA SER A 318 -0.24 7.69 -11.13
C SER A 318 -0.81 8.48 -12.30
N LYS A 319 -2.04 8.16 -12.74
CA LYS A 319 -2.77 8.93 -13.77
C LYS A 319 -2.89 10.42 -13.41
N LYS A 320 -2.88 10.75 -12.11
CA LYS A 320 -2.91 12.11 -11.58
C LYS A 320 -1.63 12.91 -11.85
N HIS A 321 -0.48 12.24 -12.01
CA HIS A 321 0.86 12.85 -12.10
C HIS A 321 1.58 12.53 -13.43
N ILE A 322 0.91 11.82 -14.35
CA ILE A 322 1.49 11.42 -15.62
C ILE A 322 1.75 12.60 -16.56
N ASN A 323 0.94 13.67 -16.45
CA ASN A 323 1.00 14.87 -17.29
C ASN A 323 1.55 16.11 -16.55
N ASP A 324 1.95 15.99 -15.27
CA ASP A 324 2.51 17.13 -14.50
C ASP A 324 3.79 17.71 -15.11
N ASP A 325 4.52 16.87 -15.85
CA ASP A 325 5.59 17.23 -16.75
C ASP A 325 5.35 16.54 -18.10
N PRO A 326 5.10 17.30 -19.19
CA PRO A 326 4.94 16.73 -20.53
C PRO A 326 6.17 16.00 -21.08
N ALA A 327 7.40 16.34 -20.64
CA ALA A 327 8.61 15.71 -21.17
C ALA A 327 8.74 14.24 -20.72
N THR A 328 8.41 13.93 -19.46
CA THR A 328 8.39 12.55 -18.95
C THR A 328 7.11 11.78 -19.28
N ALA A 329 6.01 12.43 -19.67
CA ALA A 329 4.70 11.77 -19.88
C ALA A 329 4.73 10.53 -20.80
N VAL A 330 5.50 10.58 -21.89
CA VAL A 330 5.68 9.43 -22.82
C VAL A 330 6.43 8.28 -22.16
N MET A 331 7.48 8.58 -21.40
CA MET A 331 8.27 7.60 -20.64
C MET A 331 7.39 6.93 -19.58
N LYS A 332 6.68 7.73 -18.77
CA LYS A 332 5.74 7.28 -17.73
C LYS A 332 4.66 6.36 -18.31
N THR A 333 4.07 6.74 -19.43
CA THR A 333 3.06 5.94 -20.16
C THR A 333 3.63 4.61 -20.65
N SER A 334 4.85 4.62 -21.20
CA SER A 334 5.52 3.40 -21.67
C SER A 334 5.92 2.47 -20.52
N ALA A 335 6.29 3.01 -19.35
CA ALA A 335 6.52 2.25 -18.13
C ALA A 335 5.23 1.57 -17.62
N ASN A 336 4.12 2.31 -17.49
CA ASN A 336 2.83 1.73 -17.10
C ASN A 336 2.39 0.60 -18.05
N ARG A 337 2.62 0.76 -19.36
CA ARG A 337 2.36 -0.28 -20.37
C ARG A 337 3.27 -1.51 -20.23
N ARG A 338 4.49 -1.38 -19.67
CA ARG A 338 5.33 -2.54 -19.30
C ARG A 338 4.76 -3.22 -18.06
N THR A 339 4.48 -2.49 -16.99
CA THR A 339 3.92 -3.04 -15.75
C THR A 339 2.60 -3.79 -15.99
N LEU A 340 1.67 -3.23 -16.78
CA LEU A 340 0.42 -3.90 -17.14
C LEU A 340 0.62 -5.21 -17.92
N LYS A 341 1.69 -5.34 -18.72
CA LYS A 341 2.03 -6.62 -19.37
C LYS A 341 2.59 -7.65 -18.38
N VAL A 342 3.37 -7.21 -17.40
CA VAL A 342 3.88 -8.07 -16.33
C VAL A 342 2.71 -8.55 -15.45
N MET A 343 1.80 -7.66 -15.05
CA MET A 343 0.55 -8.01 -14.37
C MET A 343 -0.26 -9.05 -15.15
N ALA A 344 -0.50 -8.83 -16.45
CA ALA A 344 -1.23 -9.79 -17.28
C ALA A 344 -0.54 -11.17 -17.37
N SER A 345 0.79 -11.22 -17.28
CA SER A 345 1.55 -12.48 -17.20
C SER A 345 1.40 -13.16 -15.84
N LEU A 346 1.48 -12.39 -14.74
CA LEU A 346 1.35 -12.88 -13.37
C LEU A 346 -0.05 -13.45 -13.11
N PHE A 347 -1.11 -12.71 -13.44
CA PHE A 347 -2.49 -13.19 -13.30
C PHE A 347 -2.84 -14.39 -14.21
N ALA A 348 -2.04 -14.65 -15.25
CA ALA A 348 -2.14 -15.85 -16.08
C ALA A 348 -1.38 -17.06 -15.51
N GLN A 349 -0.45 -16.84 -14.57
CA GLN A 349 0.23 -17.90 -13.81
C GLN A 349 -0.58 -18.34 -12.58
N GLY A 350 -1.28 -17.41 -11.93
CA GLY A 350 -2.09 -17.68 -10.74
C GLY A 350 -1.37 -17.36 -9.42
N GLY A 351 -2.07 -17.56 -8.31
CA GLY A 351 -1.54 -17.33 -6.95
C GLY A 351 -1.26 -15.86 -6.62
N GLN A 352 -1.79 -14.91 -7.39
CA GLN A 352 -1.46 -13.49 -7.24
C GLN A 352 -2.36 -12.80 -6.21
N LEU A 353 -1.76 -12.26 -5.15
CA LEU A 353 -2.43 -11.46 -4.12
C LEU A 353 -2.06 -9.98 -4.30
N VAL A 354 -2.98 -9.15 -4.79
CA VAL A 354 -2.68 -7.78 -5.23
C VAL A 354 -3.55 -6.73 -4.54
N TRP A 355 -2.90 -5.79 -3.86
CA TRP A 355 -3.53 -4.56 -3.33
C TRP A 355 -3.47 -3.43 -4.36
N ILE A 356 -4.56 -2.69 -4.49
CA ILE A 356 -4.61 -1.45 -5.27
C ILE A 356 -5.50 -0.42 -4.55
N ALA A 357 -5.13 0.85 -4.66
CA ALA A 357 -6.00 1.98 -4.34
C ALA A 357 -6.57 2.60 -5.63
N PRO A 358 -7.82 2.31 -6.06
CA PRO A 358 -8.35 2.80 -7.32
C PRO A 358 -8.55 4.32 -7.34
N SER A 359 -8.51 5.00 -6.19
CA SER A 359 -8.45 6.46 -6.09
C SER A 359 -7.14 7.05 -6.66
N GLY A 360 -6.09 6.25 -6.84
CA GLY A 360 -4.80 6.68 -7.42
C GLY A 360 -3.99 7.64 -6.54
N GLY A 361 -4.28 7.72 -5.24
CA GLY A 361 -3.54 8.52 -4.26
C GLY A 361 -4.23 8.53 -2.88
N ARG A 362 -3.49 8.94 -1.85
CA ARG A 362 -3.96 8.99 -0.46
C ARG A 362 -5.24 9.83 -0.28
N ASP A 363 -6.07 9.45 0.69
CA ASP A 363 -7.25 10.16 1.20
C ASP A 363 -6.87 11.57 1.69
N ARG A 364 -7.87 12.43 1.93
CA ARG A 364 -7.70 13.78 2.50
C ARG A 364 -8.85 14.14 3.44
N PRO A 365 -8.61 14.99 4.44
CA PRO A 365 -9.70 15.55 5.23
C PRO A 365 -10.52 16.52 4.36
N ASN A 366 -11.82 16.56 4.60
CA ASN A 366 -12.69 17.60 4.05
C ASN A 366 -12.48 18.95 4.76
N GLU A 367 -13.22 19.99 4.35
CA GLU A 367 -13.13 21.34 4.93
C GLU A 367 -13.41 21.39 6.44
N LYS A 368 -14.14 20.40 6.99
CA LYS A 368 -14.44 20.25 8.41
C LYS A 368 -13.40 19.39 9.16
N GLY A 369 -12.33 18.95 8.50
CA GLY A 369 -11.27 18.11 9.07
C GLY A 369 -11.56 16.61 9.09
N ALA A 370 -12.74 16.16 8.64
CA ALA A 370 -13.13 14.76 8.70
C ALA A 370 -12.61 13.95 7.49
N TRP A 371 -12.11 12.74 7.75
CA TRP A 371 -11.46 11.87 6.77
C TRP A 371 -12.39 10.77 6.27
N PHE A 372 -12.39 10.54 4.96
CA PHE A 372 -13.16 9.49 4.29
C PHE A 372 -12.35 8.92 3.11
N PRO A 373 -12.61 7.65 2.70
CA PRO A 373 -12.13 7.08 1.46
C PRO A 373 -12.31 8.01 0.26
N ALA A 374 -11.23 8.24 -0.50
CA ALA A 374 -11.30 9.00 -1.74
C ALA A 374 -12.03 8.20 -2.85
N PRO A 375 -12.84 8.85 -3.71
CA PRO A 375 -13.55 8.18 -4.79
C PRO A 375 -12.64 7.37 -5.73
N PHE A 376 -13.12 6.19 -6.13
CA PHE A 376 -12.41 5.26 -7.01
C PHE A 376 -12.51 5.68 -8.49
N ASP A 377 -11.41 5.57 -9.24
CA ASP A 377 -11.45 5.61 -10.70
C ASP A 377 -11.97 4.27 -11.25
N ALA A 378 -13.20 4.28 -11.76
CA ALA A 378 -13.85 3.12 -12.38
C ALA A 378 -13.06 2.52 -13.55
N ALA A 379 -12.21 3.30 -14.24
CA ALA A 379 -11.33 2.75 -15.27
C ALA A 379 -10.19 1.90 -14.67
N SER A 380 -9.75 2.19 -13.44
CA SER A 380 -8.74 1.41 -12.71
C SER A 380 -9.36 0.15 -12.09
N VAL A 381 -10.55 0.26 -11.49
CA VAL A 381 -11.32 -0.91 -11.02
C VAL A 381 -11.58 -1.89 -12.17
N GLU A 382 -12.06 -1.40 -13.32
CA GLU A 382 -12.32 -2.22 -14.51
C GLU A 382 -11.05 -2.85 -15.10
N THR A 383 -9.91 -2.16 -15.02
CA THR A 383 -8.63 -2.71 -15.46
C THR A 383 -8.24 -3.90 -14.60
N MET A 384 -8.37 -3.78 -13.27
CA MET A 384 -8.07 -4.87 -12.34
C MET A 384 -9.07 -6.01 -12.43
N ARG A 385 -10.36 -5.71 -12.60
CA ARG A 385 -11.39 -6.71 -12.87
C ARG A 385 -11.09 -7.52 -14.13
N ARG A 386 -10.72 -6.88 -15.24
CA ARG A 386 -10.29 -7.58 -16.47
C ARG A 386 -8.95 -8.33 -16.33
N LEU A 387 -8.07 -7.90 -15.43
CA LEU A 387 -6.84 -8.62 -15.10
C LEU A 387 -7.09 -9.82 -14.17
N ALA A 388 -8.12 -9.81 -13.33
CA ALA A 388 -8.55 -10.92 -12.48
C ALA A 388 -9.44 -11.92 -13.23
N GLU A 389 -10.53 -11.47 -13.85
CA GLU A 389 -11.53 -12.29 -14.55
C GLU A 389 -11.01 -12.92 -15.87
N GLN A 390 -11.83 -13.81 -16.44
CA GLN A 390 -11.56 -14.51 -17.69
C GLN A 390 -11.97 -13.70 -18.93
N ASP A 391 -11.19 -13.81 -19.99
CA ASP A 391 -11.66 -13.57 -21.37
C ASP A 391 -11.55 -14.88 -22.15
N PRO A 392 -12.66 -15.66 -22.25
CA PRO A 392 -12.65 -16.98 -22.88
C PRO A 392 -12.23 -16.96 -24.36
N GLY A 393 -12.30 -15.80 -25.03
CA GLY A 393 -11.93 -15.64 -26.44
C GLY A 393 -10.44 -15.36 -26.67
N LYS A 394 -9.64 -15.12 -25.62
CA LYS A 394 -8.23 -14.70 -25.74
C LYS A 394 -7.19 -15.73 -25.30
N LEU A 395 -7.58 -16.82 -24.63
CA LEU A 395 -6.66 -17.92 -24.35
C LEU A 395 -6.66 -18.95 -25.50
N GLY A 396 -5.47 -19.46 -25.84
CA GLY A 396 -5.34 -20.53 -26.82
C GLY A 396 -6.04 -21.81 -26.34
N LYS A 397 -6.62 -22.57 -27.29
CA LYS A 397 -7.37 -23.81 -27.02
C LYS A 397 -6.66 -24.71 -25.99
N GLY A 398 -7.36 -25.08 -24.94
CA GLY A 398 -6.86 -25.97 -23.88
C GLY A 398 -6.12 -25.26 -22.73
N LYS A 399 -5.94 -23.93 -22.77
CA LYS A 399 -5.48 -23.16 -21.60
C LYS A 399 -6.65 -22.54 -20.86
N GLN A 400 -6.81 -22.88 -19.59
CA GLN A 400 -7.71 -22.19 -18.66
C GLN A 400 -6.89 -21.22 -17.81
N LYS A 401 -7.41 -20.02 -17.59
CA LYS A 401 -6.83 -19.04 -16.67
C LYS A 401 -7.28 -19.39 -15.24
N PRO A 402 -6.41 -19.28 -14.22
CA PRO A 402 -6.84 -19.41 -12.83
C PRO A 402 -7.98 -18.44 -12.49
N PRO A 403 -8.91 -18.79 -11.59
CA PRO A 403 -9.95 -17.89 -11.11
C PRO A 403 -9.38 -16.58 -10.54
N GLY A 404 -10.24 -15.56 -10.47
CA GLY A 404 -9.87 -14.22 -10.01
C GLY A 404 -11.00 -13.61 -9.20
N HIS A 405 -10.70 -13.27 -7.95
CA HIS A 405 -11.63 -12.76 -6.95
C HIS A 405 -11.35 -11.29 -6.66
N LEU A 406 -12.38 -10.52 -6.31
CA LEU A 406 -12.26 -9.09 -5.97
C LEU A 406 -12.96 -8.79 -4.64
N TYR A 407 -12.22 -8.22 -3.69
CA TYR A 407 -12.73 -7.85 -2.37
C TYR A 407 -12.54 -6.35 -2.12
N PRO A 408 -13.50 -5.67 -1.48
CA PRO A 408 -13.33 -4.29 -1.02
C PRO A 408 -12.58 -4.30 0.31
N LEU A 409 -11.55 -3.46 0.42
CA LEU A 409 -10.76 -3.28 1.63
C LEU A 409 -10.94 -1.84 2.15
N ALA A 410 -10.95 -1.69 3.47
CA ALA A 410 -10.81 -0.40 4.14
C ALA A 410 -9.58 -0.39 5.04
N LEU A 411 -8.93 0.77 5.08
CA LEU A 411 -7.78 1.10 5.92
C LEU A 411 -8.07 2.40 6.67
N LEU A 412 -7.84 2.40 7.98
CA LEU A 412 -7.92 3.55 8.86
C LEU A 412 -6.57 3.72 9.57
N CYS A 413 -5.74 4.62 9.08
CA CYS A 413 -4.36 4.79 9.54
C CYS A 413 -3.82 6.22 9.34
N TYR A 414 -4.64 7.18 8.86
CA TYR A 414 -4.18 8.54 8.57
C TYR A 414 -3.46 9.22 9.75
N SER A 415 -3.82 8.90 11.01
CA SER A 415 -3.18 9.46 12.21
C SER A 415 -1.70 9.11 12.36
N ILE A 416 -1.21 8.01 11.76
CA ILE A 416 0.18 7.56 11.90
C ILE A 416 1.14 8.41 11.08
N MET A 417 0.78 8.72 9.84
CA MET A 417 1.62 9.48 8.90
C MET A 417 0.71 10.22 7.88
N PRO A 418 0.01 11.27 8.32
CA PRO A 418 -1.02 11.92 7.51
C PRO A 418 -0.41 12.63 6.31
N PRO A 419 -1.03 12.54 5.12
CA PRO A 419 -0.59 13.29 3.96
C PRO A 419 -0.76 14.81 4.14
N PRO A 420 0.10 15.63 3.51
CA PRO A 420 -0.08 17.08 3.45
C PRO A 420 -1.48 17.46 2.91
N ARG A 421 -2.11 18.48 3.52
CA ARG A 421 -3.49 18.90 3.19
C ARG A 421 -3.71 19.25 1.71
N LYS A 422 -2.65 19.69 1.02
CA LYS A 422 -2.62 19.91 -0.43
C LYS A 422 -1.68 18.90 -1.07
N VAL A 423 -1.89 18.58 -2.35
CA VAL A 423 -0.96 17.71 -3.08
C VAL A 423 0.27 18.53 -3.48
N GLU A 424 1.38 18.33 -2.78
CA GLU A 424 2.68 18.91 -3.11
C GLU A 424 3.19 18.35 -4.44
N LYS A 425 3.92 19.15 -5.23
CA LYS A 425 4.44 18.74 -6.55
C LYS A 425 5.88 18.19 -6.51
N GLU A 426 6.64 18.57 -5.50
CA GLU A 426 8.04 18.16 -5.35
C GLU A 426 8.15 16.86 -4.53
N LEU A 427 9.32 16.21 -4.58
CA LEU A 427 9.64 15.05 -3.73
C LEU A 427 10.23 15.54 -2.39
N GLY A 428 10.08 14.75 -1.33
CA GLY A 428 10.53 15.11 0.01
C GLY A 428 9.49 15.85 0.85
N GLU A 429 8.19 15.50 0.72
CA GLU A 429 7.11 16.09 1.52
C GLU A 429 7.33 16.01 3.04
N GLU A 430 6.69 16.91 3.81
CA GLU A 430 6.84 16.92 5.26
C GLU A 430 6.17 15.71 5.92
N ARG A 431 7.00 14.91 6.60
CA ARG A 431 6.59 13.67 7.29
C ARG A 431 6.22 13.96 8.74
N VAL A 432 5.00 14.47 8.92
CA VAL A 432 4.32 14.46 10.22
C VAL A 432 4.06 13.00 10.63
N ILE A 433 4.32 12.66 11.89
CA ILE A 433 4.18 11.29 12.41
C ILE A 433 3.46 11.35 13.76
N GLY A 434 2.58 10.39 14.02
CA GLY A 434 1.84 10.22 15.27
C GLY A 434 1.85 8.79 15.77
N TYR A 435 1.54 8.61 17.06
CA TYR A 435 1.21 7.31 17.65
C TYR A 435 -0.31 7.21 17.78
N HIS A 436 -0.92 6.12 17.29
CA HIS A 436 -2.37 5.97 17.25
C HIS A 436 -2.82 4.53 17.03
N GLY A 437 -4.09 4.23 17.36
CA GLY A 437 -4.76 3.01 16.94
C GLY A 437 -5.03 3.02 15.43
N ILE A 438 -5.04 1.85 14.79
CA ILE A 438 -5.30 1.70 13.35
C ILE A 438 -6.29 0.57 13.05
N GLY A 439 -6.95 0.66 11.90
CA GLY A 439 -7.92 -0.32 11.45
C GLY A 439 -7.61 -0.87 10.06
N MET A 440 -7.90 -2.15 9.84
CA MET A 440 -8.16 -2.67 8.50
C MET A 440 -9.39 -3.59 8.51
N SER A 441 -10.18 -3.59 7.45
CA SER A 441 -11.31 -4.53 7.33
C SER A 441 -11.64 -4.83 5.88
N VAL A 442 -11.87 -6.11 5.59
CA VAL A 442 -12.22 -6.62 4.26
C VAL A 442 -13.71 -6.95 4.21
N GLY A 443 -14.42 -6.51 3.17
CA GLY A 443 -15.82 -6.88 2.93
C GLY A 443 -15.94 -8.14 2.08
N SER A 444 -17.17 -8.61 1.86
CA SER A 444 -17.47 -9.78 1.02
C SER A 444 -17.06 -9.62 -0.45
N GLU A 445 -16.90 -10.75 -1.17
CA GLU A 445 -16.51 -10.76 -2.58
C GLU A 445 -17.50 -10.00 -3.49
N LEU A 446 -16.97 -9.28 -4.48
CA LEU A 446 -17.70 -8.47 -5.46
C LEU A 446 -17.83 -9.21 -6.80
N ASN A 447 -18.97 -9.88 -7.01
CA ASN A 447 -19.29 -10.48 -8.32
C ASN A 447 -19.91 -9.44 -9.28
N PHE A 448 -19.20 -9.14 -10.36
CA PHE A 448 -19.61 -8.19 -11.41
C PHE A 448 -20.97 -8.49 -12.05
N LYS A 449 -21.25 -9.77 -12.32
CA LYS A 449 -22.52 -10.18 -12.94
C LYS A 449 -23.68 -10.02 -11.97
N ASP A 450 -23.51 -10.47 -10.73
CA ASP A 450 -24.57 -10.42 -9.73
C ASP A 450 -24.93 -8.98 -9.37
N ILE A 451 -23.94 -8.08 -9.33
CA ILE A 451 -24.15 -6.63 -9.11
C ILE A 451 -24.95 -6.01 -10.28
N ALA A 452 -24.58 -6.31 -11.54
CA ALA A 452 -25.32 -5.82 -12.70
C ALA A 452 -26.76 -6.36 -12.76
N ILE A 453 -26.94 -7.67 -12.53
CA ILE A 453 -28.25 -8.35 -12.55
C ILE A 453 -29.16 -7.81 -11.43
N LYS A 454 -28.64 -7.63 -10.21
CA LYS A 454 -29.41 -7.05 -9.09
C LYS A 454 -29.87 -5.61 -9.34
N ALA A 455 -29.16 -4.85 -10.18
CA ALA A 455 -29.55 -3.51 -10.60
C ALA A 455 -30.40 -3.48 -11.89
N GLY A 456 -30.73 -4.63 -12.48
CA GLY A 456 -31.48 -4.72 -13.73
C GLY A 456 -30.72 -4.23 -14.97
N LEU A 457 -29.39 -4.14 -14.90
CA LEU A 457 -28.54 -3.75 -16.03
C LEU A 457 -28.14 -4.97 -16.88
N ASP A 458 -28.19 -4.82 -18.20
CA ASP A 458 -27.54 -5.75 -19.11
C ASP A 458 -26.01 -5.58 -18.99
N VAL A 459 -25.30 -6.69 -18.82
CA VAL A 459 -23.82 -6.76 -18.79
C VAL A 459 -23.21 -6.31 -20.15
N ALA A 460 -24.00 -6.27 -21.23
CA ALA A 460 -23.62 -5.67 -22.49
C ALA A 460 -23.46 -4.13 -22.42
N ASP A 461 -24.16 -3.43 -21.50
CA ASP A 461 -23.85 -2.02 -21.17
C ASP A 461 -22.61 -1.96 -20.27
N ARG A 462 -21.46 -2.12 -20.94
CA ARG A 462 -20.12 -2.03 -20.36
C ARG A 462 -19.75 -0.62 -19.86
N ALA A 463 -20.61 0.39 -20.00
CA ALA A 463 -20.43 1.69 -19.39
C ALA A 463 -21.18 1.77 -18.05
N ALA A 464 -22.49 1.56 -18.06
CA ALA A 464 -23.31 1.61 -16.84
C ALA A 464 -22.89 0.55 -15.82
N ALA A 465 -22.66 -0.69 -16.25
CA ALA A 465 -22.21 -1.77 -15.37
C ALA A 465 -20.80 -1.51 -14.78
N ARG A 466 -19.95 -0.76 -15.48
CA ARG A 466 -18.60 -0.39 -15.00
C ARG A 466 -18.67 0.60 -13.83
N GLU A 467 -19.43 1.68 -14.00
CA GLU A 467 -19.60 2.68 -12.95
C GLU A 467 -20.32 2.08 -11.74
N LEU A 468 -21.37 1.27 -11.96
CA LEU A 468 -22.07 0.57 -10.90
C LEU A 468 -21.14 -0.35 -10.09
N PHE A 469 -20.30 -1.15 -10.74
CA PHE A 469 -19.36 -2.04 -10.04
C PHE A 469 -18.30 -1.27 -9.25
N SER A 470 -17.76 -0.19 -9.82
CA SER A 470 -16.82 0.69 -9.11
C SER A 470 -17.47 1.38 -7.91
N GLN A 471 -18.73 1.80 -8.06
CA GLN A 471 -19.52 2.41 -7.00
C GLN A 471 -19.81 1.40 -5.88
N ALA A 472 -20.23 0.18 -6.21
CA ALA A 472 -20.46 -0.90 -5.25
C ALA A 472 -19.19 -1.27 -4.46
N ALA A 473 -18.02 -1.32 -5.12
CA ALA A 473 -16.73 -1.53 -4.45
C ALA A 473 -16.42 -0.39 -3.46
N TYR A 474 -16.60 0.85 -3.88
CA TYR A 474 -16.37 2.04 -3.05
C TYR A 474 -17.36 2.18 -1.89
N ASP A 475 -18.63 1.84 -2.09
CA ASP A 475 -19.65 1.81 -1.02
C ASP A 475 -19.36 0.72 0.01
N ALA A 476 -18.92 -0.46 -0.42
CA ALA A 476 -18.47 -1.51 0.49
C ALA A 476 -17.22 -1.09 1.28
N THR A 477 -16.21 -0.48 0.65
CA THR A 477 -15.05 0.09 1.35
C THR A 477 -15.46 1.15 2.38
N LYS A 478 -16.40 2.06 2.07
CA LYS A 478 -16.90 3.03 3.07
C LYS A 478 -17.64 2.36 4.23
N LEU A 479 -18.42 1.31 3.98
CA LEU A 479 -19.14 0.57 5.01
C LEU A 479 -18.17 -0.05 6.02
N GLN A 480 -17.09 -0.68 5.53
CA GLN A 480 -16.00 -1.19 6.37
C GLN A 480 -15.27 -0.06 7.11
N TYR A 481 -14.94 1.04 6.41
CA TYR A 481 -14.23 2.19 6.99
C TYR A 481 -15.00 2.84 8.14
N ASN A 482 -16.33 2.95 8.03
CA ASN A 482 -17.15 3.54 9.09
C ASN A 482 -17.12 2.71 10.39
N ALA A 483 -17.15 1.37 10.31
CA ALA A 483 -17.00 0.52 11.49
C ALA A 483 -15.63 0.71 12.17
N LEU A 484 -14.55 0.83 11.39
CA LEU A 484 -13.22 1.16 11.91
C LEU A 484 -13.17 2.55 12.55
N MET A 485 -13.84 3.56 11.98
CA MET A 485 -13.91 4.91 12.56
C MET A 485 -14.59 4.91 13.93
N GLU A 486 -15.74 4.25 14.07
CA GLU A 486 -16.43 4.13 15.37
C GLU A 486 -15.61 3.32 16.39
N ALA A 487 -14.89 2.29 15.95
CA ALA A 487 -14.01 1.49 16.80
C ALA A 487 -12.79 2.26 17.33
N VAL A 488 -12.02 2.88 16.43
CA VAL A 488 -10.72 3.51 16.70
C VAL A 488 -10.84 4.96 17.15
N VAL A 489 -11.68 5.76 16.47
CA VAL A 489 -11.83 7.21 16.71
C VAL A 489 -13.03 7.50 17.60
N GLY A 490 -14.09 6.70 17.51
CA GLY A 490 -15.24 6.71 18.42
C GLY A 490 -14.99 5.97 19.75
N GLY A 491 -13.88 5.23 19.89
CA GLY A 491 -13.50 4.53 21.11
C GLY A 491 -14.39 3.34 21.50
N GLN A 492 -15.22 2.84 20.59
CA GLN A 492 -16.14 1.72 20.85
C GLN A 492 -15.45 0.35 20.74
N GLY A 493 -14.25 0.30 20.15
CA GLY A 493 -13.53 -0.93 19.85
C GLY A 493 -14.38 -1.98 19.14
N CYS A 494 -14.28 -3.25 19.57
CA CYS A 494 -15.04 -4.35 18.97
C CYS A 494 -16.58 -4.16 19.05
N ALA A 495 -17.11 -3.30 19.92
CA ALA A 495 -18.54 -3.02 20.00
C ALA A 495 -19.08 -2.23 18.79
N ALA A 496 -18.22 -1.60 17.98
CA ALA A 496 -18.58 -1.01 16.69
C ALA A 496 -18.78 -2.06 15.56
N SER A 497 -18.71 -3.35 15.88
CA SER A 497 -18.98 -4.42 14.92
C SER A 497 -20.38 -4.31 14.32
N THR A 498 -20.48 -4.58 13.02
CA THR A 498 -21.74 -4.57 12.26
C THR A 498 -21.96 -5.93 11.58
N PRO A 499 -23.17 -6.24 11.07
CA PRO A 499 -23.41 -7.44 10.27
C PRO A 499 -22.55 -7.58 8.99
N TYR A 500 -21.77 -6.56 8.65
CA TYR A 500 -20.86 -6.52 7.50
C TYR A 500 -19.38 -6.41 7.90
N SER A 501 -19.08 -6.16 9.18
CA SER A 501 -17.73 -5.89 9.70
C SER A 501 -17.65 -6.37 11.15
N VAL A 502 -17.20 -7.60 11.37
CA VAL A 502 -16.95 -8.18 12.70
C VAL A 502 -15.52 -7.82 13.10
N LEU A 503 -15.34 -7.02 14.14
CA LEU A 503 -14.05 -6.44 14.53
C LEU A 503 -13.36 -7.26 15.63
N GLU A 504 -12.09 -7.56 15.41
CA GLU A 504 -11.26 -8.45 16.23
C GLU A 504 -9.88 -7.82 16.52
N GLN A 505 -9.15 -8.37 17.49
CA GLN A 505 -7.79 -7.95 17.86
C GLN A 505 -6.78 -9.11 17.77
N PRO A 506 -6.52 -9.65 16.57
CA PRO A 506 -5.81 -10.93 16.36
C PRO A 506 -4.31 -10.93 16.71
N PHE A 507 -3.76 -9.79 17.15
CA PHE A 507 -2.37 -9.63 17.59
C PHE A 507 -2.17 -9.96 19.07
N PHE A 508 -3.22 -9.90 19.89
CA PHE A 508 -3.23 -10.48 21.23
C PHE A 508 -3.75 -11.91 21.14
N GLY A 509 -2.91 -12.88 21.49
CA GLY A 509 -3.34 -14.28 21.58
C GLY A 509 -4.51 -14.41 22.55
N THR A 510 -5.47 -15.28 22.25
CA THR A 510 -6.69 -15.46 23.05
C THR A 510 -6.34 -15.71 24.51
N ARG A 511 -6.66 -14.73 25.38
CA ARG A 511 -6.75 -14.97 26.82
C ARG A 511 -7.93 -15.92 27.05
N SER A 512 -7.63 -17.21 27.02
CA SER A 512 -8.57 -18.27 27.36
C SER A 512 -9.12 -18.02 28.75
N SER A 513 -10.35 -17.51 28.84
CA SER A 513 -11.11 -17.37 30.09
C SER A 513 -11.61 -18.74 30.54
N VAL A 514 -10.67 -19.63 30.83
CA VAL A 514 -10.86 -20.87 31.59
C VAL A 514 -10.30 -20.57 32.98
N GLY A 515 -11.05 -20.96 34.01
CA GLY A 515 -10.95 -20.32 35.33
C GLY A 515 -9.59 -20.42 36.02
N GLU A 516 -9.38 -19.49 36.95
CA GLU A 516 -8.59 -19.79 38.13
C GLU A 516 -9.16 -21.06 38.77
N ASP A 517 -8.34 -22.09 38.90
CA ASP A 517 -8.60 -23.16 39.86
C ASP A 517 -7.29 -23.62 40.49
N SER A 518 -7.35 -24.00 41.75
CA SER A 518 -6.21 -23.89 42.67
C SER A 518 -5.04 -24.84 42.37
N LEU A 519 -3.82 -24.29 42.35
CA LEU A 519 -2.59 -25.04 42.67
C LEU A 519 -1.81 -24.32 43.77
N LEU A 520 -2.00 -24.80 45.01
CA LEU A 520 -1.17 -24.43 46.16
C LEU A 520 0.25 -25.01 46.03
N PRO A 521 1.28 -24.37 46.61
CA PRO A 521 2.66 -24.82 46.48
C PRO A 521 2.96 -26.03 47.38
N THR A 522 3.21 -27.19 46.77
CA THR A 522 3.74 -28.35 47.51
C THR A 522 5.19 -28.07 47.93
N THR A 523 5.45 -28.10 49.23
CA THR A 523 6.77 -27.85 49.82
C THR A 523 7.79 -28.93 49.45
N ALA A 524 9.05 -28.53 49.26
CA ALA A 524 10.15 -29.46 49.03
C ALA A 524 10.51 -30.28 50.28
N SER A 525 10.90 -31.54 50.07
CA SER A 525 11.64 -32.35 51.05
C SER A 525 12.73 -33.14 50.32
N LEU A 526 13.98 -32.95 50.72
CA LEU A 526 15.10 -33.82 50.33
C LEU A 526 14.98 -35.17 51.06
N GLY A 527 15.38 -36.26 50.40
CA GLY A 527 15.37 -37.61 50.97
C GLY A 527 16.15 -38.59 50.11
N ASP A 528 17.15 -39.24 50.69
CA ASP A 528 18.22 -39.96 50.00
C ASP A 528 17.88 -41.40 49.52
N SER A 529 18.86 -41.96 48.79
CA SER A 529 19.27 -43.38 48.76
C SER A 529 18.60 -44.39 47.81
N GLU A 530 19.44 -44.82 46.85
CA GLU A 530 19.78 -46.22 46.51
C GLU A 530 18.82 -47.20 45.81
N HIS A 531 19.44 -47.98 44.89
CA HIS A 531 19.15 -49.37 44.47
C HIS A 531 17.68 -49.85 44.33
N ALA A 532 17.21 -50.33 43.16
CA ALA A 532 17.87 -51.37 42.34
C ALA A 532 17.15 -51.66 41.00
N LYS A 533 17.93 -52.22 40.04
CA LYS A 533 17.56 -53.22 39.01
C LYS A 533 16.13 -53.20 38.41
N LEU A 534 16.02 -52.80 37.14
CA LEU A 534 16.14 -53.75 36.02
C LEU A 534 16.50 -53.03 34.70
#